data_AF-A0A543PMN0-F1
#
_entry.id   AF-A0A543PMN0-F1
#
_cell.length_a   1.000
_cell.length_b   1.000
_cell.length_c   1.000
_cell.angle_alpha   90.00
_cell.angle_beta   90.00
_cell.angle_gamma   90.00
#
_symmetry.space_group_name_H-M   'P 1'
#
loop_
_entity.id
_entity.type
_entity.pdbx_description
1 polymer ?
#
loop_
_entity_poly.entity_id
_entity_poly.type
_entity_poly.pdbx_seq_one_letter_code
_entity_poly.pdbx_strand_id
1 'polypeptide(L)'
;MTAAAPIEDSTARHLSHLLAAEQRTSRLPSVAAGIVRDGSLAWSDAVGTLDGRATGDTADADTQYRMGSITKTFVAVAVLQLRDRGRLDLLDRFGEHVPGTAFGDVTIAQLLSHGAGLQAETEGPWWERTAGLGWDDLAASPVRQRFRAGRRFHYTNVGFAALGELVARAHGADWFEVIRRDLLEPLGMTRTTTRPTGKSAQGLAVHPFADVLLPEPEHDAGAMAPAGQLWSTVEDLGRWAAFAGGDTGDVLAADTLEEMLEPHTLADNPGQPWTAAHGLGWQVWNLAGRKYAGHGGSMPGFLAGLRVDVETGDGVVVLANTTAGMRPVGSDLLAAFVEREPRVPQVWHASGDASVLDVVGMWHWGPSVTVARAVGEHLVLGEPGQARGSRFAPVGDDEWVGLDGYYTGEPLRLVRRSDGTPSHLDLASFRFTRTPYDADADVPGGVDDAGWR
;
A
#
# COMPACT_ATOMS: atom_id res chain seq x y z
N MET A 1 -11.63 0.91 19.96
CA MET A 1 -10.81 1.99 19.40
C MET A 1 -10.63 3.07 20.46
N THR A 2 -9.41 3.24 20.96
CA THR A 2 -9.01 4.45 21.68
C THR A 2 -8.95 5.59 20.67
N ALA A 3 -9.63 6.70 20.92
CA ALA A 3 -9.54 7.87 20.05
C ALA A 3 -8.06 8.32 19.97
N ALA A 4 -7.60 8.70 18.77
CA ALA A 4 -6.29 9.34 18.62
C ALA A 4 -6.17 10.51 19.61
N ALA A 5 -4.97 10.71 20.15
CA ALA A 5 -4.72 11.88 20.98
C ALA A 5 -5.04 13.15 20.16
N PRO A 6 -5.76 14.13 20.73
CA PRO A 6 -6.07 15.36 20.02
C PRO A 6 -4.76 16.06 19.64
N ILE A 7 -4.65 16.44 18.38
CA ILE A 7 -3.50 17.18 17.85
C ILE A 7 -3.50 18.61 18.41
N GLU A 8 -2.36 19.29 18.37
CA GLU A 8 -2.30 20.68 18.82
C GLU A 8 -3.18 21.58 17.93
N ASP A 9 -3.87 22.54 18.56
CA ASP A 9 -4.63 23.57 17.85
C ASP A 9 -3.78 24.34 16.81
N SER A 10 -2.48 24.46 17.08
CA SER A 10 -1.52 25.12 16.19
C SER A 10 -1.31 24.33 14.91
N THR A 11 -1.20 23.01 15.03
CA THR A 11 -1.12 22.05 13.92
C THR A 11 -2.42 22.05 13.12
N ALA A 12 -3.58 21.90 13.78
CA ALA A 12 -4.88 21.87 13.12
C ALA A 12 -5.11 23.12 12.25
N ARG A 13 -4.84 24.32 12.79
CA ARG A 13 -4.93 25.59 12.04
C ARG A 13 -3.98 25.64 10.84
N HIS A 14 -2.78 25.08 10.98
CA HIS A 14 -1.81 25.05 9.89
C HIS A 14 -2.27 24.13 8.75
N LEU A 15 -2.77 22.94 9.06
CA LEU A 15 -3.31 22.01 8.07
C LEU A 15 -4.53 22.61 7.34
N SER A 16 -5.46 23.20 8.07
CA SER A 16 -6.61 23.93 7.49
C SER A 16 -6.17 25.08 6.58
N HIS A 17 -5.12 25.81 6.96
CA HIS A 17 -4.55 26.86 6.11
C HIS A 17 -3.98 26.31 4.80
N LEU A 18 -3.23 25.20 4.84
CA LEU A 18 -2.68 24.56 3.65
C LEU A 18 -3.80 24.09 2.71
N LEU A 19 -4.85 23.48 3.26
CA LEU A 19 -6.02 23.04 2.48
C LEU A 19 -6.75 24.22 1.83
N ALA A 20 -6.99 25.31 2.56
CA ALA A 20 -7.63 26.51 2.04
C ALA A 20 -6.77 27.20 0.96
N ALA A 21 -5.45 27.23 1.14
CA ALA A 21 -4.53 27.74 0.14
C ALA A 21 -4.57 26.88 -1.13
N GLU A 22 -4.64 25.56 -1.00
CA GLU A 22 -4.81 24.65 -2.14
C GLU A 22 -6.11 24.90 -2.90
N GLN A 23 -7.24 24.95 -2.18
CA GLN A 23 -8.54 25.26 -2.77
C GLN A 23 -8.48 26.54 -3.61
N ARG A 24 -7.86 27.59 -3.04
CA ARG A 24 -7.79 28.91 -3.69
C ARG A 24 -6.85 28.92 -4.89
N THR A 25 -5.63 28.40 -4.73
CA THR A 25 -4.58 28.45 -5.75
C THR A 25 -4.90 27.54 -6.93
N SER A 26 -5.44 26.35 -6.68
CA SER A 26 -5.80 25.38 -7.72
C SER A 26 -7.24 25.56 -8.24
N ARG A 27 -7.97 26.57 -7.73
CA ARG A 27 -9.34 26.93 -8.15
C ARG A 27 -10.31 25.74 -8.03
N LEU A 28 -10.20 25.01 -6.91
CA LEU A 28 -11.00 23.82 -6.66
C LEU A 28 -12.42 24.23 -6.22
N PRO A 29 -13.51 23.72 -6.84
CA PRO A 29 -14.87 24.02 -6.38
C PRO A 29 -15.07 23.62 -4.91
N SER A 30 -14.60 22.43 -4.54
CA SER A 30 -14.39 21.98 -3.18
C SER A 30 -13.21 21.02 -3.07
N VAL A 31 -12.63 20.96 -1.88
CA VAL A 31 -11.64 19.96 -1.48
C VAL A 31 -11.89 19.58 -0.01
N ALA A 32 -11.81 18.29 0.28
CA ALA A 32 -11.87 17.73 1.63
C ALA A 32 -10.61 16.90 1.85
N ALA A 33 -10.06 16.94 3.07
CA ALA A 33 -8.89 16.16 3.43
C ALA A 33 -8.97 15.66 4.87
N GLY A 34 -8.22 14.59 5.15
CA GLY A 34 -8.08 14.04 6.49
C GLY A 34 -6.70 13.46 6.72
N ILE A 35 -6.24 13.52 7.97
CA ILE A 35 -5.02 12.89 8.46
C ILE A 35 -5.42 11.77 9.40
N VAL A 36 -4.82 10.60 9.19
CA VAL A 36 -5.00 9.42 10.03
C VAL A 36 -3.75 9.18 10.84
N ARG A 37 -3.95 8.90 12.13
CA ARG A 37 -2.90 8.47 13.05
C ARG A 37 -3.50 7.53 14.08
N ASP A 38 -2.75 6.50 14.44
CA ASP A 38 -3.12 5.50 15.46
C ASP A 38 -4.53 4.91 15.21
N GLY A 39 -4.80 4.56 13.94
CA GLY A 39 -6.03 3.89 13.52
C GLY A 39 -7.28 4.78 13.39
N SER A 40 -7.17 6.11 13.56
CA SER A 40 -8.34 7.00 13.43
C SER A 40 -8.00 8.37 12.84
N LEU A 41 -9.03 9.12 12.42
CA LEU A 41 -8.86 10.49 11.94
C LEU A 41 -8.40 11.40 13.08
N ALA A 42 -7.17 11.91 12.97
CA ALA A 42 -6.60 12.89 13.90
C ALA A 42 -7.00 14.33 13.50
N TRP A 43 -7.26 14.55 12.21
CA TRP A 43 -7.74 15.83 11.67
C TRP A 43 -8.53 15.59 10.40
N SER A 44 -9.55 16.42 10.16
CA SER A 44 -10.24 16.50 8.88
C SER A 44 -10.81 17.90 8.69
N ASP A 45 -10.80 18.37 7.45
CA ASP A 45 -11.39 19.66 7.09
C ASP A 45 -11.84 19.65 5.63
N ALA A 46 -12.69 20.60 5.27
CA ALA A 46 -13.14 20.81 3.90
C ALA A 46 -13.34 22.29 3.58
N VAL A 47 -13.04 22.66 2.35
CA VAL A 47 -13.15 24.04 1.87
C VAL A 47 -13.90 24.06 0.54
N GLY A 48 -14.83 25.00 0.40
CA GLY A 48 -15.63 25.17 -0.82
C GLY A 48 -17.02 24.53 -0.72
N THR A 49 -17.68 24.42 -1.86
CA THR A 49 -19.10 24.02 -1.94
C THR A 49 -19.31 22.90 -2.96
N LEU A 50 -20.37 22.12 -2.75
CA LEU A 50 -20.65 20.91 -3.53
C LEU A 50 -20.82 21.19 -5.03
N ASP A 51 -21.29 22.38 -5.39
CA ASP A 51 -21.56 22.84 -6.77
C ASP A 51 -20.58 23.93 -7.25
N GLY A 52 -19.58 24.29 -6.43
CA GLY A 52 -18.61 25.33 -6.71
C GLY A 52 -19.16 26.76 -6.69
N ARG A 53 -20.38 26.98 -6.18
CA ARG A 53 -20.99 28.31 -6.07
C ARG A 53 -20.83 28.87 -4.67
N ALA A 54 -20.65 30.19 -4.56
CA ALA A 54 -20.47 30.86 -3.26
C ALA A 54 -21.65 30.70 -2.30
N THR A 55 -22.84 30.42 -2.81
CA THR A 55 -24.08 30.18 -2.04
C THR A 55 -24.49 28.71 -2.00
N GLY A 56 -23.66 27.81 -2.53
CA GLY A 56 -23.93 26.37 -2.51
C GLY A 56 -23.72 25.76 -1.14
N ASP A 57 -24.17 24.53 -0.96
CA ASP A 57 -23.95 23.78 0.28
C ASP A 57 -22.46 23.53 0.48
N THR A 58 -21.98 23.72 1.71
CA THR A 58 -20.56 23.56 2.05
C THR A 58 -20.16 22.09 2.07
N ALA A 59 -18.95 21.78 1.59
CA ALA A 59 -18.36 20.46 1.81
C ALA A 59 -17.98 20.26 3.28
N ASP A 60 -17.95 19.01 3.74
CA ASP A 60 -17.42 18.56 5.02
C ASP A 60 -16.79 17.16 4.85
N ALA A 61 -16.38 16.54 5.97
CA ALA A 61 -15.74 15.22 5.97
C ALA A 61 -16.67 14.06 5.54
N ASP A 62 -18.00 14.24 5.59
CA ASP A 62 -19.02 13.26 5.16
C ASP A 62 -19.58 13.53 3.75
N THR A 63 -19.08 14.56 3.06
CA THR A 63 -19.37 14.76 1.64
C THR A 63 -18.76 13.61 0.82
N GLN A 64 -19.60 12.95 0.02
CA GLN A 64 -19.13 11.96 -0.94
C GLN A 64 -18.45 12.60 -2.16
N TYR A 65 -17.34 12.01 -2.59
CA TYR A 65 -16.66 12.26 -3.85
C TYR A 65 -16.43 10.94 -4.58
N ARG A 66 -16.33 10.98 -5.91
CA ARG A 66 -15.91 9.80 -6.67
C ARG A 66 -14.41 9.57 -6.44
N MET A 67 -14.04 8.42 -5.88
CA MET A 67 -12.65 8.15 -5.48
C MET A 67 -11.78 7.55 -6.58
N GLY A 68 -12.37 7.25 -7.75
CA GLY A 68 -11.64 6.75 -8.91
C GLY A 68 -10.88 5.47 -8.58
N SER A 69 -9.66 5.36 -9.10
CA SER A 69 -8.80 4.18 -8.99
C SER A 69 -8.44 3.73 -7.56
N ILE A 70 -8.75 4.49 -6.51
CA ILE A 70 -8.70 3.96 -5.13
C ILE A 70 -9.61 2.71 -5.00
N THR A 71 -10.70 2.65 -5.77
CA THR A 71 -11.58 1.47 -5.91
C THR A 71 -10.82 0.15 -6.10
N LYS A 72 -9.71 0.17 -6.84
CA LYS A 72 -8.90 -1.03 -7.15
C LYS A 72 -8.37 -1.71 -5.89
N THR A 73 -8.05 -0.92 -4.87
CA THR A 73 -7.53 -1.45 -3.60
C THR A 73 -8.57 -2.32 -2.89
N PHE A 74 -9.85 -1.97 -2.95
CA PHE A 74 -10.95 -2.77 -2.40
C PHE A 74 -11.15 -4.07 -3.17
N VAL A 75 -11.11 -4.00 -4.51
CA VAL A 75 -11.19 -5.18 -5.37
C VAL A 75 -10.03 -6.13 -5.11
N ALA A 76 -8.81 -5.58 -4.95
CA ALA A 76 -7.63 -6.37 -4.64
C ALA A 76 -7.75 -7.09 -3.30
N VAL A 77 -8.21 -6.41 -2.24
CA VAL A 77 -8.45 -7.05 -0.94
C VAL A 77 -9.48 -8.18 -1.06
N ALA A 78 -10.57 -7.98 -1.80
CA ALA A 78 -11.55 -9.05 -2.02
C ALA A 78 -10.96 -10.27 -2.76
N VAL A 79 -10.05 -10.06 -3.70
CA VAL A 79 -9.31 -11.15 -4.37
C VAL A 79 -8.38 -11.88 -3.39
N LEU A 80 -7.66 -11.15 -2.53
CA LEU A 80 -6.78 -11.76 -1.53
C LEU A 80 -7.56 -12.48 -0.43
N GLN A 81 -8.75 -12.03 -0.08
CA GLN A 81 -9.66 -12.78 0.80
C GLN A 81 -10.10 -14.12 0.17
N LEU A 82 -10.19 -14.23 -1.16
CA LEU A 82 -10.43 -15.52 -1.84
C LEU A 82 -9.19 -16.42 -1.73
N ARG A 83 -7.99 -15.86 -1.90
CA ARG A 83 -6.70 -16.57 -1.73
C ARG A 83 -6.56 -17.13 -0.32
N ASP A 84 -6.77 -16.30 0.70
CA ASP A 84 -6.63 -16.68 2.12
C ASP A 84 -7.61 -17.81 2.49
N ARG A 85 -8.76 -17.89 1.81
CA ARG A 85 -9.75 -18.96 1.97
C ARG A 85 -9.47 -20.21 1.09
N GLY A 86 -8.32 -20.25 0.41
CA GLY A 86 -7.91 -21.35 -0.46
C GLY A 86 -8.77 -21.53 -1.72
N ARG A 87 -9.44 -20.47 -2.17
CA ARG A 87 -10.37 -20.52 -3.33
C ARG A 87 -9.70 -20.27 -4.67
N LEU A 88 -8.51 -19.67 -4.65
CA LEU A 88 -7.64 -19.43 -5.80
C LEU A 88 -6.19 -19.33 -5.32
N ASP A 89 -5.24 -19.53 -6.24
CA ASP A 89 -3.84 -19.16 -6.08
C ASP A 89 -3.51 -17.92 -6.93
N LEU A 90 -2.56 -17.11 -6.48
CA LEU A 90 -2.12 -15.91 -7.22
C LEU A 90 -1.46 -16.24 -8.57
N LEU A 91 -0.95 -17.46 -8.74
CA LEU A 91 -0.35 -17.98 -9.96
C LEU A 91 -1.35 -18.67 -10.88
N ASP A 92 -2.59 -18.88 -10.45
CA ASP A 92 -3.66 -19.40 -11.30
C ASP A 92 -3.82 -18.51 -12.53
N ARG A 93 -4.15 -19.17 -13.65
CA ARG A 93 -4.44 -18.45 -14.89
C ARG A 93 -5.82 -17.83 -14.77
N PHE A 94 -5.97 -16.58 -15.16
CA PHE A 94 -7.25 -15.88 -15.07
C PHE A 94 -8.39 -16.66 -15.76
N GLY A 95 -8.10 -17.30 -16.90
CA GLY A 95 -9.06 -18.09 -17.67
C GLY A 95 -9.56 -19.36 -16.97
N GLU A 96 -8.87 -19.85 -15.94
CA GLU A 96 -9.33 -20.99 -15.12
C GLU A 96 -10.54 -20.60 -14.25
N HIS A 97 -10.59 -19.32 -13.84
CA HIS A 97 -11.67 -18.76 -13.01
C HIS A 97 -12.73 -18.04 -13.85
N VAL A 98 -12.31 -17.37 -14.92
CA VAL A 98 -13.17 -16.57 -15.80
C VAL A 98 -12.87 -16.90 -17.27
N PRO A 99 -13.43 -18.01 -17.80
CA PRO A 99 -13.15 -18.44 -19.17
C PRO A 99 -13.77 -17.50 -20.22
N GLY A 100 -13.19 -17.50 -21.42
CA GLY A 100 -13.74 -16.81 -22.59
C GLY A 100 -13.10 -15.46 -22.92
N THR A 101 -12.02 -15.06 -22.24
CA THR A 101 -11.29 -13.83 -22.53
C THR A 101 -10.03 -14.09 -23.37
N ALA A 102 -9.62 -13.07 -24.15
CA ALA A 102 -8.39 -13.13 -24.95
C ALA A 102 -7.09 -13.09 -24.12
N PHE A 103 -7.20 -12.91 -22.80
CA PHE A 103 -6.09 -12.78 -21.86
C PHE A 103 -6.15 -13.80 -20.73
N GLY A 104 -6.85 -14.92 -20.92
CA GLY A 104 -6.97 -15.97 -19.89
C GLY A 104 -5.64 -16.52 -19.37
N ASP A 105 -4.55 -16.41 -20.14
CA ASP A 105 -3.24 -16.97 -19.79
C ASP A 105 -2.44 -16.11 -18.79
N VAL A 106 -2.84 -14.88 -18.48
CA VAL A 106 -2.16 -14.07 -17.46
C VAL A 106 -2.52 -14.56 -16.06
N THR A 107 -1.62 -14.41 -15.09
CA THR A 107 -1.92 -14.81 -13.71
C THR A 107 -2.69 -13.73 -12.95
N ILE A 108 -3.36 -14.12 -11.87
CA ILE A 108 -4.08 -13.20 -10.99
C ILE A 108 -3.13 -12.16 -10.38
N ALA A 109 -1.94 -12.57 -9.90
CA ALA A 109 -0.90 -11.66 -9.42
C ALA A 109 -0.49 -10.63 -10.48
N GLN A 110 -0.36 -11.04 -11.74
CA GLN A 110 0.01 -10.14 -12.82
C GLN A 110 -1.08 -9.09 -13.12
N LEU A 111 -2.35 -9.43 -12.93
CA LEU A 111 -3.44 -8.45 -13.03
C LEU A 111 -3.40 -7.46 -11.85
N LEU A 112 -3.27 -7.97 -10.63
CA LEU A 112 -3.21 -7.16 -9.40
C LEU A 112 -2.03 -6.18 -9.42
N SER A 113 -0.86 -6.61 -9.91
CA SER A 113 0.35 -5.79 -9.92
C SER A 113 0.54 -4.93 -11.18
N HIS A 114 -0.43 -4.92 -12.10
CA HIS A 114 -0.30 -4.33 -13.43
C HIS A 114 0.93 -4.85 -14.23
N GLY A 115 1.36 -6.08 -13.93
CA GLY A 115 2.42 -6.80 -14.63
C GLY A 115 1.95 -7.64 -15.81
N ALA A 116 0.63 -7.77 -16.02
CA ALA A 116 0.05 -8.60 -17.08
C ALA A 116 0.36 -8.09 -18.50
N GLY A 117 0.74 -6.80 -18.63
CA GLY A 117 1.00 -6.19 -19.93
C GLY A 117 -0.26 -6.01 -20.77
N LEU A 118 -1.46 -6.09 -20.18
CA LEU A 118 -2.73 -5.84 -20.87
C LEU A 118 -2.87 -4.37 -21.26
N GLN A 119 -3.66 -4.09 -22.29
CA GLN A 119 -4.01 -2.71 -22.64
C GLN A 119 -4.61 -1.96 -21.45
N ALA A 120 -4.39 -0.64 -21.41
CA ALA A 120 -4.81 0.19 -20.29
C ALA A 120 -6.33 0.32 -20.20
N GLU A 121 -6.96 0.65 -21.32
CA GLU A 121 -8.38 0.99 -21.43
C GLU A 121 -9.15 0.06 -22.36
N THR A 122 -10.48 0.14 -22.34
CA THR A 122 -11.37 -0.51 -23.32
C THR A 122 -11.11 0.03 -24.73
N GLU A 123 -11.36 -0.79 -25.75
CA GLU A 123 -11.48 -0.26 -27.12
C GLU A 123 -12.90 0.35 -27.27
N GLY A 124 -13.01 1.52 -27.91
CA GLY A 124 -14.30 2.21 -28.11
C GLY A 124 -14.35 3.61 -27.48
N PRO A 125 -15.57 4.12 -27.16
CA PRO A 125 -15.76 5.40 -26.52
C PRO A 125 -15.03 5.51 -25.18
N TRP A 126 -14.77 6.75 -24.76
CA TRP A 126 -14.17 7.04 -23.46
C TRP A 126 -15.08 6.54 -22.32
N TRP A 127 -14.70 5.43 -21.69
CA TRP A 127 -15.55 4.71 -20.72
C TRP A 127 -15.85 5.53 -19.47
N GLU A 128 -14.97 6.45 -19.08
CA GLU A 128 -15.20 7.33 -17.93
C GLU A 128 -16.26 8.41 -18.20
N ARG A 129 -16.81 8.50 -19.43
CA ARG A 129 -17.91 9.41 -19.81
C ARG A 129 -19.05 8.74 -20.55
N THR A 130 -19.02 7.42 -20.65
CA THR A 130 -19.99 6.66 -21.44
C THR A 130 -20.52 5.52 -20.58
N ALA A 131 -21.84 5.31 -20.60
CA ALA A 131 -22.47 4.18 -19.92
C ALA A 131 -21.74 2.87 -20.24
N GLY A 132 -21.45 2.11 -19.20
CA GLY A 132 -20.72 0.86 -19.29
C GLY A 132 -21.50 -0.25 -19.97
N LEU A 133 -20.75 -1.25 -20.44
CA LEU A 133 -21.30 -2.48 -20.99
C LEU A 133 -21.32 -3.58 -19.94
N GLY A 134 -22.00 -4.68 -20.23
CA GLY A 134 -21.93 -5.90 -19.43
C GLY A 134 -20.59 -6.63 -19.58
N TRP A 135 -20.31 -7.59 -18.69
CA TRP A 135 -19.07 -8.37 -18.76
C TRP A 135 -18.93 -9.12 -20.09
N ASP A 136 -19.98 -9.75 -20.60
CA ASP A 136 -19.91 -10.53 -21.84
C ASP A 136 -19.50 -9.67 -23.04
N ASP A 137 -19.95 -8.42 -23.10
CA ASP A 137 -19.54 -7.45 -24.12
C ASP A 137 -18.05 -7.07 -23.97
N LEU A 138 -17.59 -6.84 -22.73
CA LEU A 138 -16.19 -6.53 -22.45
C LEU A 138 -15.28 -7.73 -22.76
N ALA A 139 -15.69 -8.94 -22.40
CA ALA A 139 -14.96 -10.18 -22.64
C ALA A 139 -14.85 -10.51 -24.13
N ALA A 140 -15.92 -10.24 -24.90
CA ALA A 140 -15.93 -10.37 -26.35
C ALA A 140 -15.18 -9.21 -27.06
N SER A 141 -14.88 -8.13 -26.36
CA SER A 141 -14.15 -7.00 -26.93
C SER A 141 -12.69 -7.37 -27.25
N PRO A 142 -12.06 -6.73 -28.24
CA PRO A 142 -10.71 -7.06 -28.70
C PRO A 142 -9.59 -6.59 -27.74
N VAL A 143 -9.70 -6.89 -26.44
CA VAL A 143 -8.65 -6.58 -25.45
C VAL A 143 -7.37 -7.31 -25.81
N ARG A 144 -6.29 -6.56 -26.03
CA ARG A 144 -4.99 -7.11 -26.41
C ARG A 144 -3.96 -6.99 -25.31
N GLN A 145 -3.09 -7.99 -25.25
CA GLN A 145 -1.85 -7.90 -24.51
C GLN A 145 -0.85 -6.97 -25.24
N ARG A 146 -0.61 -5.82 -24.62
CA ARG A 146 0.49 -4.83 -24.78
C ARG A 146 1.85 -5.46 -24.97
N PHE A 147 2.23 -6.19 -23.93
CA PHE A 147 3.58 -6.64 -23.69
C PHE A 147 3.53 -8.05 -23.10
N ARG A 148 4.60 -8.83 -23.29
CA ARG A 148 4.74 -10.10 -22.59
C ARG A 148 4.49 -9.90 -21.09
N ALA A 149 3.62 -10.72 -20.50
CA ALA A 149 3.35 -10.68 -19.07
C ALA A 149 4.64 -10.82 -18.24
N GLY A 150 4.72 -10.07 -17.15
CA GLY A 150 5.89 -9.94 -16.28
C GLY A 150 7.05 -9.12 -16.86
N ARG A 151 6.92 -8.54 -18.07
CA ARG A 151 8.02 -7.78 -18.70
C ARG A 151 8.23 -6.41 -18.09
N ARG A 152 7.15 -5.68 -17.79
CA ARG A 152 7.18 -4.30 -17.30
C ARG A 152 5.84 -3.91 -16.68
N PHE A 153 5.88 -2.86 -15.86
CA PHE A 153 4.68 -2.13 -15.47
C PHE A 153 3.90 -1.65 -16.70
N HIS A 154 2.60 -1.92 -16.70
CA HIS A 154 1.65 -1.31 -17.63
C HIS A 154 0.27 -1.24 -16.98
N TYR A 155 -0.08 -0.05 -16.48
CA TYR A 155 -1.35 0.20 -15.82
C TYR A 155 -2.53 -0.28 -16.66
N THR A 156 -3.50 -0.94 -16.03
CA THR A 156 -4.67 -1.48 -16.72
C THR A 156 -5.94 -1.37 -15.88
N ASN A 157 -6.91 -0.60 -16.38
CA ASN A 157 -8.26 -0.56 -15.86
C ASN A 157 -9.04 -1.82 -16.26
N VAL A 158 -8.82 -2.32 -17.48
CA VAL A 158 -9.43 -3.57 -17.96
C VAL A 158 -9.03 -4.77 -17.09
N GLY A 159 -7.78 -4.83 -16.63
CA GLY A 159 -7.35 -5.87 -15.69
C GLY A 159 -8.12 -5.84 -14.37
N PHE A 160 -8.50 -4.65 -13.87
CA PHE A 160 -9.30 -4.54 -12.65
C PHE A 160 -10.79 -4.78 -12.87
N ALA A 161 -11.33 -4.45 -14.04
CA ALA A 161 -12.64 -4.92 -14.47
C ALA A 161 -12.71 -6.47 -14.43
N ALA A 162 -11.67 -7.13 -14.95
CA ALA A 162 -11.55 -8.58 -14.93
C ALA A 162 -11.44 -9.15 -13.50
N LEU A 163 -10.68 -8.52 -12.60
CA LEU A 163 -10.61 -8.93 -11.19
C LEU A 163 -11.95 -8.76 -10.47
N GLY A 164 -12.72 -7.72 -10.78
CA GLY A 164 -14.08 -7.55 -10.25
C GLY A 164 -15.03 -8.66 -10.70
N GLU A 165 -14.97 -9.06 -11.97
CA GLU A 165 -15.72 -10.23 -12.47
C GLU A 165 -15.29 -11.52 -11.77
N LEU A 166 -13.99 -11.72 -11.55
CA LEU A 166 -13.49 -12.88 -10.82
C LEU A 166 -14.12 -12.96 -9.42
N VAL A 167 -14.14 -11.83 -8.69
CA VAL A 167 -14.80 -11.75 -7.38
C VAL A 167 -16.28 -12.09 -7.49
N ALA A 168 -16.98 -11.52 -8.47
CA ALA A 168 -18.40 -11.77 -8.68
C ALA A 168 -18.70 -13.25 -8.92
N ARG A 169 -17.95 -13.90 -9.84
CA ARG A 169 -18.13 -15.33 -10.15
C ARG A 169 -17.77 -16.23 -8.98
N ALA A 170 -16.68 -15.94 -8.28
CA ALA A 170 -16.29 -16.71 -7.12
C ALA A 170 -17.40 -16.66 -6.05
N HIS A 171 -18.07 -15.55 -5.85
CA HIS A 171 -19.13 -15.45 -4.84
C HIS A 171 -20.54 -15.79 -5.35
N GLY A 172 -20.75 -15.87 -6.66
CA GLY A 172 -22.09 -15.98 -7.24
C GLY A 172 -22.97 -14.77 -6.93
N ALA A 173 -22.36 -13.59 -6.80
CA ALA A 173 -23.00 -12.33 -6.40
C ALA A 173 -22.37 -11.15 -7.16
N ASP A 174 -23.02 -9.98 -7.13
CA ASP A 174 -22.39 -8.76 -7.66
C ASP A 174 -21.11 -8.41 -6.87
N TRP A 175 -20.08 -7.92 -7.57
CA TRP A 175 -18.78 -7.62 -6.98
C TRP A 175 -18.88 -6.58 -5.85
N PHE A 176 -19.76 -5.58 -6.00
CA PHE A 176 -19.92 -4.55 -4.98
C PHE A 176 -20.63 -5.10 -3.75
N GLU A 177 -21.60 -6.00 -3.92
CA GLU A 177 -22.24 -6.66 -2.77
C GLU A 177 -21.25 -7.50 -1.95
N VAL A 178 -20.26 -8.12 -2.60
CA VAL A 178 -19.16 -8.80 -1.91
C VAL A 178 -18.31 -7.80 -1.13
N ILE A 179 -17.84 -6.72 -1.77
CA ILE A 179 -17.05 -5.68 -1.11
C ILE A 179 -17.82 -5.03 0.05
N ARG A 180 -19.10 -4.73 -0.16
CA ARG A 180 -19.97 -4.13 0.86
C ARG A 180 -20.06 -5.02 2.09
N ARG A 181 -20.39 -6.30 1.91
CA ARG A 181 -20.57 -7.27 3.00
C ARG A 181 -19.26 -7.64 3.69
N ASP A 182 -18.22 -7.92 2.93
CA ASP A 182 -16.99 -8.54 3.45
C ASP A 182 -15.92 -7.51 3.86
N LEU A 183 -16.07 -6.25 3.44
CA LEU A 183 -15.11 -5.17 3.73
C LEU A 183 -15.79 -3.93 4.34
N LEU A 184 -16.75 -3.32 3.63
CA LEU A 184 -17.26 -2.00 4.03
C LEU A 184 -18.08 -2.07 5.33
N GLU A 185 -18.96 -3.05 5.47
CA GLU A 185 -19.77 -3.21 6.69
C GLU A 185 -18.94 -3.51 7.94
N PRO A 186 -18.01 -4.49 7.94
CA PRO A 186 -17.14 -4.75 9.10
C PRO A 186 -16.27 -3.54 9.48
N LEU A 187 -15.78 -2.79 8.49
CA LEU A 187 -14.98 -1.58 8.71
C LEU A 187 -15.84 -0.34 9.01
N GLY A 188 -17.17 -0.44 9.00
CA GLY A 188 -18.07 0.70 9.25
C GLY A 188 -18.05 1.78 8.17
N MET A 189 -17.65 1.45 6.94
CA MET A 189 -17.58 2.35 5.78
C MET A 189 -18.95 2.48 5.08
N THR A 190 -19.92 2.99 5.82
CA THR A 190 -21.35 3.02 5.42
C THR A 190 -21.69 4.09 4.37
N ARG A 191 -20.75 5.01 4.10
CA ARG A 191 -20.88 6.10 3.13
C ARG A 191 -20.01 5.85 1.90
N THR A 192 -19.66 4.59 1.65
CA THR A 192 -18.94 4.15 0.45
C THR A 192 -19.88 3.36 -0.46
N THR A 193 -20.15 3.89 -1.66
CA THR A 193 -21.21 3.40 -2.55
C THR A 193 -20.78 3.40 -4.03
N THR A 194 -21.49 2.69 -4.91
CA THR A 194 -21.18 2.69 -6.35
C THR A 194 -21.60 3.97 -7.07
N ARG A 195 -22.56 4.70 -6.51
CA ARG A 195 -23.14 5.93 -7.05
C ARG A 195 -23.38 6.91 -5.90
N PRO A 196 -23.48 8.22 -6.16
CA PRO A 196 -23.64 9.19 -5.08
C PRO A 196 -24.96 8.99 -4.32
N THR A 197 -24.90 9.09 -3.00
CA THR A 197 -26.04 9.00 -2.09
C THR A 197 -25.92 10.07 -0.99
N GLY A 198 -27.05 10.62 -0.54
CA GLY A 198 -27.04 11.67 0.48
C GLY A 198 -26.24 12.90 0.04
N LYS A 199 -25.41 13.44 0.95
CA LYS A 199 -24.53 14.58 0.65
C LYS A 199 -23.37 14.16 -0.26
N SER A 200 -23.30 14.71 -1.46
CA SER A 200 -22.27 14.38 -2.45
C SER A 200 -21.88 15.60 -3.28
N ALA A 201 -20.60 15.75 -3.58
CA ALA A 201 -20.11 16.81 -4.45
C ALA A 201 -20.52 16.55 -5.91
N GLN A 202 -20.87 17.61 -6.63
CA GLN A 202 -21.09 17.56 -8.07
C GLN A 202 -19.73 17.49 -8.78
N GLY A 203 -19.59 16.60 -9.77
CA GLY A 203 -18.40 16.55 -10.62
C GLY A 203 -18.36 17.77 -11.55
N LEU A 204 -17.24 18.49 -11.57
CA LEU A 204 -17.12 19.75 -12.31
C LEU A 204 -15.81 19.81 -13.10
N ALA A 205 -15.91 20.24 -14.35
CA ALA A 205 -14.76 20.73 -15.11
C ALA A 205 -14.63 22.24 -14.91
N VAL A 206 -13.52 22.67 -14.31
CA VAL A 206 -13.16 24.09 -14.20
C VAL A 206 -12.46 24.51 -15.49
N HIS A 207 -12.93 25.58 -16.13
CA HIS A 207 -12.29 26.04 -17.35
C HIS A 207 -10.84 26.53 -17.07
N PRO A 208 -9.85 26.11 -17.88
CA PRO A 208 -8.44 26.36 -17.59
C PRO A 208 -8.07 27.85 -17.55
N PHE A 209 -8.84 28.70 -18.24
CA PHE A 209 -8.55 30.13 -18.39
C PHE A 209 -9.62 31.08 -17.85
N ALA A 210 -10.70 30.57 -17.23
CA ALA A 210 -11.82 31.40 -16.77
C ALA A 210 -12.54 30.74 -15.59
N ASP A 211 -13.09 31.53 -14.67
CA ASP A 211 -13.83 31.05 -13.49
C ASP A 211 -15.26 30.60 -13.85
N VAL A 212 -15.34 29.65 -14.79
CA VAL A 212 -16.57 29.03 -15.25
C VAL A 212 -16.50 27.52 -15.06
N LEU A 213 -17.63 26.94 -14.69
CA LEU A 213 -17.78 25.55 -14.32
C LEU A 213 -18.69 24.86 -15.33
N LEU A 214 -18.30 23.67 -15.77
CA LEU A 214 -19.12 22.78 -16.59
C LEU A 214 -19.40 21.49 -15.78
N PRO A 215 -20.67 21.15 -15.51
CA PRO A 215 -21.02 19.87 -14.92
C PRO A 215 -20.51 18.69 -15.72
N GLU A 216 -19.83 17.77 -15.03
CA GLU A 216 -19.45 16.48 -15.56
C GLU A 216 -20.55 15.45 -15.24
N PRO A 217 -21.12 14.77 -16.25
CA PRO A 217 -22.19 13.82 -16.02
C PRO A 217 -21.69 12.58 -15.28
N GLU A 218 -22.52 12.04 -14.40
CA GLU A 218 -22.31 10.74 -13.76
C GLU A 218 -23.03 9.64 -14.55
N HIS A 219 -22.44 8.45 -14.56
CA HIS A 219 -22.97 7.26 -15.19
C HIS A 219 -22.45 6.00 -14.50
N ASP A 220 -23.18 4.90 -14.70
CA ASP A 220 -22.72 3.56 -14.34
C ASP A 220 -21.75 3.04 -15.41
N ALA A 221 -20.56 2.64 -14.99
CA ALA A 221 -19.48 2.12 -15.79
C ALA A 221 -19.58 0.59 -16.02
N GLY A 222 -20.62 -0.08 -15.50
CA GLY A 222 -20.91 -1.49 -15.78
C GLY A 222 -19.71 -2.38 -15.45
N ALA A 223 -19.25 -3.18 -16.42
CA ALA A 223 -18.08 -4.05 -16.25
C ALA A 223 -16.79 -3.30 -15.87
N MET A 224 -16.67 -2.00 -16.19
CA MET A 224 -15.52 -1.18 -15.80
C MET A 224 -15.64 -0.58 -14.40
N ALA A 225 -16.78 -0.73 -13.71
CA ALA A 225 -16.99 -0.18 -12.37
C ALA A 225 -15.92 -0.57 -11.33
N PRO A 226 -15.43 -1.83 -11.27
CA PRO A 226 -14.33 -2.23 -10.38
C PRO A 226 -13.02 -1.47 -10.59
N ALA A 227 -12.83 -0.81 -11.74
CA ALA A 227 -11.64 -0.02 -12.00
C ALA A 227 -11.67 1.35 -11.31
N GLY A 228 -12.84 1.94 -11.02
CA GLY A 228 -12.85 3.31 -10.47
C GLY A 228 -14.19 3.93 -10.11
N GLN A 229 -15.28 3.16 -10.02
CA GLN A 229 -16.61 3.75 -9.89
C GLN A 229 -16.94 4.28 -8.50
N LEU A 230 -16.36 3.71 -7.45
CA LEU A 230 -16.85 3.96 -6.10
C LEU A 230 -16.76 5.43 -5.69
N TRP A 231 -17.70 5.81 -4.84
CA TRP A 231 -17.81 7.08 -4.14
C TRP A 231 -17.55 6.83 -2.66
N SER A 232 -16.87 7.75 -2.01
CA SER A 232 -16.56 7.64 -0.58
C SER A 232 -16.37 9.03 0.03
N THR A 233 -16.18 9.07 1.34
CA THR A 233 -16.00 10.28 2.14
C THR A 233 -14.59 10.30 2.76
N VAL A 234 -14.18 11.43 3.33
CA VAL A 234 -12.92 11.49 4.09
C VAL A 234 -12.99 10.58 5.31
N GLU A 235 -14.15 10.49 5.97
CA GLU A 235 -14.35 9.60 7.11
C GLU A 235 -14.15 8.13 6.76
N ASP A 236 -14.79 7.65 5.70
CA ASP A 236 -14.69 6.26 5.27
C ASP A 236 -13.30 5.92 4.75
N LEU A 237 -12.71 6.77 3.90
CA LEU A 237 -11.34 6.56 3.45
C LEU A 237 -10.31 6.73 4.57
N GLY A 238 -10.64 7.43 5.66
CA GLY A 238 -9.83 7.47 6.87
C GLY A 238 -9.75 6.08 7.53
N ARG A 239 -10.86 5.34 7.56
CA ARG A 239 -10.88 3.93 8.01
C ARG A 239 -10.10 3.03 7.06
N TRP A 240 -10.20 3.27 5.75
CA TRP A 240 -9.41 2.54 4.75
C TRP A 240 -7.91 2.85 4.83
N ALA A 241 -7.53 4.08 5.19
CA ALA A 241 -6.15 4.44 5.47
C ALA A 241 -5.63 3.77 6.76
N ALA A 242 -6.46 3.67 7.80
CA ALA A 242 -6.13 2.89 9.00
C ALA A 242 -5.93 1.40 8.66
N PHE A 243 -6.80 0.84 7.81
CA PHE A 243 -6.64 -0.51 7.25
C PHE A 243 -5.28 -0.67 6.55
N ALA A 244 -4.93 0.24 5.63
CA ALA A 244 -3.64 0.20 4.94
C ALA A 244 -2.43 0.45 5.87
N GLY A 245 -2.64 1.06 7.03
CA GLY A 245 -1.67 1.25 8.10
C GLY A 245 -1.55 0.07 9.07
N GLY A 246 -2.28 -1.02 8.84
CA GLY A 246 -2.19 -2.26 9.63
C GLY A 246 -3.40 -2.58 10.52
N ASP A 247 -4.35 -1.65 10.69
CA ASP A 247 -5.59 -1.91 11.44
C ASP A 247 -6.64 -2.57 10.54
N THR A 248 -6.46 -3.87 10.25
CA THR A 248 -7.30 -4.57 9.27
C THR A 248 -8.72 -4.85 9.76
N GLY A 249 -9.05 -4.58 11.03
CA GLY A 249 -10.37 -4.90 11.59
C GLY A 249 -10.75 -6.38 11.44
N ASP A 250 -9.75 -7.27 11.45
CA ASP A 250 -9.86 -8.71 11.22
C ASP A 250 -10.46 -9.12 9.85
N VAL A 251 -10.62 -8.19 8.89
CA VAL A 251 -11.13 -8.52 7.55
C VAL A 251 -10.05 -9.14 6.65
N LEU A 252 -8.77 -8.98 7.02
CA LEU A 252 -7.61 -9.50 6.30
C LEU A 252 -6.49 -9.81 7.29
N ALA A 253 -5.71 -10.87 7.07
CA ALA A 253 -4.53 -11.16 7.87
C ALA A 253 -3.45 -10.08 7.69
N ALA A 254 -2.70 -9.77 8.75
CA ALA A 254 -1.63 -8.76 8.72
C ALA A 254 -0.55 -9.10 7.67
N ASP A 255 -0.09 -10.35 7.65
CA ASP A 255 0.90 -10.82 6.67
C ASP A 255 0.39 -10.73 5.22
N THR A 256 -0.91 -10.96 4.99
CA THR A 256 -1.53 -10.75 3.67
C THR A 256 -1.50 -9.29 3.27
N LEU A 257 -1.81 -8.36 4.20
CA LEU A 257 -1.69 -6.93 3.92
C LEU A 257 -0.24 -6.57 3.60
N GLU A 258 0.73 -7.05 4.40
CA GLU A 258 2.15 -6.79 4.16
C GLU A 258 2.57 -7.22 2.75
N GLU A 259 2.22 -8.45 2.34
CA GLU A 259 2.42 -8.98 0.98
C GLU A 259 1.79 -8.06 -0.08
N MET A 260 0.54 -7.61 0.12
CA MET A 260 -0.13 -6.71 -0.83
C MET A 260 0.61 -5.38 -1.05
N LEU A 261 1.35 -4.92 -0.04
CA LEU A 261 2.11 -3.67 -0.07
C LEU A 261 3.59 -3.89 -0.48
N GLU A 262 4.00 -5.10 -0.84
CA GLU A 262 5.32 -5.36 -1.41
C GLU A 262 5.44 -4.80 -2.85
N PRO A 263 6.59 -4.26 -3.24
CA PRO A 263 6.78 -3.77 -4.61
C PRO A 263 6.94 -4.95 -5.60
N HIS A 264 5.85 -5.35 -6.26
CA HIS A 264 5.85 -6.44 -7.25
C HIS A 264 6.28 -5.99 -8.65
N THR A 265 5.92 -4.78 -9.07
CA THR A 265 6.16 -4.31 -10.45
C THR A 265 6.60 -2.85 -10.44
N LEU A 266 7.88 -2.61 -10.77
CA LEU A 266 8.50 -1.29 -10.75
C LEU A 266 8.00 -0.40 -11.90
N ALA A 267 7.73 0.87 -11.58
CA ALA A 267 7.49 1.91 -12.56
C ALA A 267 8.83 2.45 -13.09
N ASP A 268 9.34 1.82 -14.16
CA ASP A 268 10.60 2.21 -14.80
C ASP A 268 10.38 3.34 -15.82
N ASN A 269 10.40 4.58 -15.33
CA ASN A 269 10.24 5.78 -16.16
C ASN A 269 11.62 6.32 -16.58
N PRO A 270 11.91 6.46 -17.90
CA PRO A 270 13.20 6.96 -18.36
C PRO A 270 13.58 8.31 -17.75
N GLY A 271 14.78 8.40 -17.20
CA GLY A 271 15.33 9.62 -16.60
C GLY A 271 14.82 9.93 -15.19
N GLN A 272 14.07 9.02 -14.55
CA GLN A 272 13.61 9.16 -13.17
C GLN A 272 14.19 8.07 -12.27
N PRO A 273 14.39 8.34 -10.96
CA PRO A 273 14.77 7.31 -10.01
C PRO A 273 13.64 6.29 -9.82
N TRP A 274 13.99 5.06 -9.45
CA TRP A 274 13.02 4.01 -9.11
C TRP A 274 12.44 4.25 -7.72
N THR A 275 11.42 5.10 -7.65
CA THR A 275 10.75 5.50 -6.41
C THR A 275 9.29 5.06 -6.34
N ALA A 276 8.79 4.39 -7.37
CA ALA A 276 7.40 3.93 -7.44
C ALA A 276 7.31 2.51 -8.01
N ALA A 277 6.39 1.74 -7.45
CA ALA A 277 6.03 0.39 -7.85
C ALA A 277 4.53 0.18 -7.66
N HIS A 278 4.03 -0.94 -8.15
CA HIS A 278 2.76 -1.49 -7.73
C HIS A 278 2.96 -2.80 -6.98
N GLY A 279 2.27 -2.91 -5.85
CA GLY A 279 2.05 -4.17 -5.16
C GLY A 279 0.81 -4.87 -5.70
N LEU A 280 0.12 -5.66 -4.88
CA LEU A 280 -1.11 -6.34 -5.28
C LEU A 280 -2.31 -5.38 -5.15
N GLY A 281 -2.52 -4.57 -6.19
CA GLY A 281 -3.59 -3.56 -6.27
C GLY A 281 -3.32 -2.25 -5.55
N TRP A 282 -2.14 -2.09 -4.96
CA TRP A 282 -1.69 -0.87 -4.30
C TRP A 282 -0.56 -0.20 -5.06
N GLN A 283 -0.54 1.13 -5.06
CA GLN A 283 0.68 1.88 -5.39
C GLN A 283 1.59 1.86 -4.17
N VAL A 284 2.88 1.65 -4.42
CA VAL A 284 3.93 1.64 -3.40
C VAL A 284 4.99 2.65 -3.81
N TRP A 285 5.37 3.53 -2.91
CA TRP A 285 6.39 4.55 -3.13
C TRP A 285 7.53 4.41 -2.14
N ASN A 286 8.75 4.61 -2.61
CA ASN A 286 9.92 4.79 -1.75
C ASN A 286 10.45 6.21 -1.94
N LEU A 287 10.22 7.06 -0.94
CA LEU A 287 10.62 8.46 -0.95
C LEU A 287 11.68 8.69 0.13
N ALA A 288 12.92 8.91 -0.31
CA ALA A 288 14.06 9.13 0.58
C ALA A 288 14.23 8.02 1.65
N GLY A 289 13.98 6.76 1.26
CA GLY A 289 14.10 5.59 2.14
C GLY A 289 12.83 5.25 2.91
N ARG A 290 11.80 6.10 2.91
CA ARG A 290 10.50 5.83 3.55
C ARG A 290 9.55 5.17 2.57
N LYS A 291 8.97 4.04 2.98
CA LYS A 291 7.97 3.30 2.20
C LYS A 291 6.58 3.85 2.50
N TYR A 292 5.85 4.20 1.45
CA TYR A 292 4.44 4.59 1.51
C TYR A 292 3.62 3.67 0.63
N ALA A 293 2.36 3.47 0.97
CA ALA A 293 1.40 2.79 0.13
C ALA A 293 0.07 3.54 0.03
N GLY A 294 -0.71 3.26 -1.01
CA GLY A 294 -1.98 3.93 -1.25
C GLY A 294 -2.41 3.83 -2.70
N HIS A 295 -3.17 4.82 -3.17
CA HIS A 295 -3.51 4.97 -4.58
C HIS A 295 -4.02 6.38 -4.88
N GLY A 296 -3.72 6.92 -6.07
CA GLY A 296 -4.40 8.10 -6.61
C GLY A 296 -5.76 7.76 -7.25
N GLY A 297 -6.60 8.75 -7.48
CA GLY A 297 -7.87 8.58 -8.19
C GLY A 297 -8.15 9.75 -9.11
N SER A 298 -8.68 9.43 -10.29
CA SER A 298 -9.17 10.42 -11.24
C SER A 298 -10.40 9.83 -11.92
N MET A 299 -11.46 10.62 -12.01
CA MET A 299 -12.63 10.41 -12.85
C MET A 299 -13.09 11.80 -13.33
N PRO A 300 -13.81 11.94 -14.45
CA PRO A 300 -14.33 13.23 -14.89
C PRO A 300 -15.04 13.97 -13.76
N GLY A 301 -14.53 15.16 -13.45
CA GLY A 301 -15.00 16.01 -12.36
C GLY A 301 -14.45 15.69 -10.98
N PHE A 302 -13.51 14.76 -10.81
CA PHE A 302 -12.96 14.35 -9.50
C PHE A 302 -11.47 13.99 -9.53
N LEU A 303 -10.78 14.35 -8.44
CA LEU A 303 -9.44 13.88 -8.11
C LEU A 303 -9.45 13.36 -6.66
N ALA A 304 -8.71 12.30 -6.42
CA ALA A 304 -8.58 11.68 -5.10
C ALA A 304 -7.15 11.24 -4.84
N GLY A 305 -6.78 11.15 -3.57
CA GLY A 305 -5.51 10.61 -3.13
C GLY A 305 -5.62 9.95 -1.77
N LEU A 306 -5.00 8.78 -1.66
CA LEU A 306 -4.78 8.06 -0.40
C LEU A 306 -3.29 7.72 -0.32
N ARG A 307 -2.67 8.03 0.81
CA ARG A 307 -1.29 7.62 1.10
C ARG A 307 -1.13 7.34 2.59
N VAL A 308 -0.39 6.29 2.90
CA VAL A 308 -0.05 5.87 4.26
C VAL A 308 1.45 5.56 4.33
N ASP A 309 2.13 6.06 5.34
CA ASP A 309 3.48 5.64 5.71
C ASP A 309 3.37 4.26 6.37
N VAL A 310 3.93 3.23 5.75
CA VAL A 310 3.66 1.84 6.17
C VAL A 310 4.37 1.46 7.47
N GLU A 311 5.38 2.22 7.89
CA GLU A 311 6.11 1.96 9.13
C GLU A 311 5.40 2.59 10.34
N THR A 312 4.84 3.78 10.15
CA THR A 312 4.21 4.54 11.23
C THR A 312 2.69 4.42 11.28
N GLY A 313 2.06 3.99 10.17
CA GLY A 313 0.60 3.98 9.99
C GLY A 313 -0.02 5.37 9.81
N ASP A 314 0.79 6.44 9.75
CA ASP A 314 0.29 7.79 9.52
C ASP A 314 -0.17 7.94 8.06
N GLY A 315 -1.38 8.44 7.87
CA GLY A 315 -2.04 8.48 6.57
C GLY A 315 -2.66 9.83 6.22
N VAL A 316 -2.95 10.01 4.94
CA VAL A 316 -3.64 11.17 4.39
C VAL A 316 -4.63 10.75 3.31
N VAL A 317 -5.81 11.37 3.36
CA VAL A 317 -6.86 11.29 2.34
C VAL A 317 -7.10 12.70 1.81
N VAL A 318 -7.25 12.84 0.50
CA VAL A 318 -7.68 14.09 -0.15
C VAL A 318 -8.68 13.78 -1.25
N LEU A 319 -9.78 14.52 -1.29
CA LEU A 319 -10.86 14.39 -2.27
C LEU A 319 -11.21 15.79 -2.82
N ALA A 320 -11.31 15.94 -4.13
CA ALA A 320 -11.69 17.18 -4.78
C ALA A 320 -12.65 16.93 -5.95
N ASN A 321 -13.59 17.84 -6.19
CA ASN A 321 -14.53 17.75 -7.31
C ASN A 321 -14.08 18.60 -8.52
N THR A 322 -12.89 18.30 -9.02
CA THR A 322 -12.39 18.80 -10.30
C THR A 322 -11.39 17.84 -10.92
N THR A 323 -11.15 17.96 -12.23
CA THR A 323 -10.04 17.31 -12.95
C THR A 323 -9.01 18.30 -13.49
N ALA A 324 -9.16 19.60 -13.22
CA ALA A 324 -8.26 20.65 -13.73
C ALA A 324 -6.83 20.57 -13.15
N GLY A 325 -6.63 19.76 -12.10
CA GLY A 325 -5.36 19.56 -11.43
C GLY A 325 -5.38 19.99 -9.97
N MET A 326 -4.54 19.34 -9.18
CA MET A 326 -4.30 19.63 -7.77
C MET A 326 -2.79 19.50 -7.54
N ARG A 327 -2.22 20.40 -6.74
CA ARG A 327 -0.82 20.26 -6.27
C ARG A 327 -0.73 19.04 -5.35
N PRO A 328 0.48 18.58 -4.96
CA PRO A 328 0.61 17.41 -4.09
C PRO A 328 0.19 17.65 -2.62
N VAL A 329 -0.91 18.37 -2.37
CA VAL A 329 -1.40 18.84 -1.06
C VAL A 329 -1.50 17.71 -0.03
N GLY A 330 -1.85 16.49 -0.43
CA GLY A 330 -1.86 15.35 0.50
C GLY A 330 -0.48 15.05 1.08
N SER A 331 0.57 15.11 0.25
CA SER A 331 1.96 14.97 0.68
C SER A 331 2.37 16.10 1.61
N ASP A 332 1.98 17.32 1.27
CA ASP A 332 2.33 18.52 2.03
C ASP A 332 1.64 18.52 3.41
N LEU A 333 0.37 18.10 3.47
CA LEU A 333 -0.38 17.93 4.72
C LEU A 333 0.25 16.86 5.61
N LEU A 334 0.58 15.68 5.05
CA LEU A 334 1.19 14.60 5.83
C LEU A 334 2.58 14.99 6.35
N ALA A 335 3.40 15.62 5.51
CA ALA A 335 4.73 16.09 5.92
C ALA A 335 4.64 17.15 7.02
N ALA A 336 3.76 18.14 6.87
CA ALA A 336 3.55 19.19 7.88
C ALA A 336 3.02 18.61 9.20
N PHE A 337 2.15 17.60 9.13
CA PHE A 337 1.64 16.90 10.31
C PHE A 337 2.77 16.16 11.04
N VAL A 338 3.57 15.35 10.34
CA VAL A 338 4.69 14.60 10.95
C VAL A 338 5.74 15.52 11.56
N GLU A 339 6.02 16.67 10.92
CA GLU A 339 6.96 17.66 11.45
C GLU A 339 6.46 18.31 12.75
N ARG A 340 5.16 18.64 12.83
CA ARG A 340 4.57 19.39 13.94
C ARG A 340 4.08 18.51 15.08
N GLU A 341 3.72 17.27 14.76
CA GLU A 341 3.27 16.25 15.71
C GLU A 341 4.24 15.06 15.65
N PRO A 342 5.53 15.23 16.00
CA PRO A 342 6.48 14.14 15.96
C PRO A 342 6.10 13.07 16.98
N ARG A 343 6.19 11.80 16.59
CA ARG A 343 6.00 10.69 17.53
C ARG A 343 7.09 10.76 18.61
N VAL A 344 6.68 10.73 19.88
CA VAL A 344 7.61 10.66 21.00
C VAL A 344 8.16 9.24 21.08
N PRO A 345 9.49 9.03 20.96
CA PRO A 345 10.08 7.72 21.11
C PRO A 345 9.75 7.13 22.48
N GLN A 346 9.56 5.81 22.55
CA GLN A 346 9.41 5.14 23.84
C GLN A 346 10.65 5.39 24.69
N VAL A 347 10.43 5.74 25.96
CA VAL A 347 11.52 5.88 26.92
C VAL A 347 12.21 4.53 27.05
N TRP A 348 13.52 4.53 26.83
CA TRP A 348 14.29 3.31 26.97
C TRP A 348 14.33 2.86 28.43
N HIS A 349 14.09 1.57 28.65
CA HIS A 349 14.25 0.90 29.93
C HIS A 349 15.15 -0.33 29.74
N ALA A 350 16.01 -0.60 30.72
CA ALA A 350 16.80 -1.82 30.73
C ALA A 350 15.89 -3.02 31.11
N SER A 351 15.52 -3.83 30.11
CA SER A 351 14.68 -5.02 30.27
C SER A 351 15.26 -6.29 29.64
N GLY A 352 16.50 -6.23 29.12
CA GLY A 352 17.13 -7.35 28.42
C GLY A 352 17.56 -8.50 29.34
N ASP A 353 17.70 -9.69 28.76
CA ASP A 353 18.24 -10.88 29.41
C ASP A 353 19.78 -10.95 29.24
N ALA A 354 20.50 -11.36 30.28
CA ALA A 354 21.94 -11.58 30.23
C ALA A 354 22.34 -12.75 29.30
N SER A 355 21.41 -13.67 29.00
CA SER A 355 21.64 -14.79 28.06
C SER A 355 22.06 -14.33 26.66
N VAL A 356 21.63 -13.14 26.22
CA VAL A 356 22.02 -12.60 24.91
C VAL A 356 23.50 -12.24 24.82
N LEU A 357 24.21 -12.11 25.95
CA LEU A 357 25.65 -11.78 25.99
C LEU A 357 26.50 -12.83 25.27
N ASP A 358 26.03 -14.08 25.21
CA ASP A 358 26.66 -15.17 24.47
C ASP A 358 26.59 -14.99 22.95
N VAL A 359 25.61 -14.22 22.47
CA VAL A 359 25.31 -14.03 21.05
C VAL A 359 25.85 -12.69 20.55
N VAL A 360 25.73 -11.63 21.35
CA VAL A 360 26.13 -10.27 20.92
C VAL A 360 27.64 -10.08 20.91
N GLY A 361 28.09 -9.00 20.28
CA GLY A 361 29.50 -8.62 20.15
C GLY A 361 30.05 -8.90 18.76
N MET A 362 31.38 -8.97 18.67
CA MET A 362 32.08 -9.12 17.41
C MET A 362 32.04 -10.56 16.90
N TRP A 363 31.89 -10.68 15.58
CA TRP A 363 31.87 -11.93 14.83
C TRP A 363 32.63 -11.77 13.51
N HIS A 364 33.14 -12.87 12.96
CA HIS A 364 33.96 -12.89 11.76
C HIS A 364 33.43 -13.92 10.76
N TRP A 365 33.16 -13.51 9.52
CA TRP A 365 33.02 -14.43 8.40
C TRP A 365 34.33 -14.44 7.61
N GLY A 366 35.12 -15.50 7.76
CA GLY A 366 36.52 -15.49 7.32
C GLY A 366 37.26 -14.30 7.97
N PRO A 367 37.88 -13.39 7.21
CA PRO A 367 38.50 -12.18 7.76
C PRO A 367 37.53 -11.00 7.94
N SER A 368 36.29 -11.08 7.45
CA SER A 368 35.35 -9.96 7.47
C SER A 368 34.65 -9.84 8.83
N VAL A 369 34.75 -8.66 9.45
CA VAL A 369 34.17 -8.37 10.76
C VAL A 369 32.71 -7.91 10.63
N THR A 370 31.86 -8.40 11.53
CA THR A 370 30.51 -7.88 11.77
C THR A 370 30.23 -7.83 13.28
N VAL A 371 29.20 -7.09 13.68
CA VAL A 371 28.80 -6.96 15.08
C VAL A 371 27.35 -7.43 15.23
N ALA A 372 27.13 -8.35 16.17
CA ALA A 372 25.80 -8.74 16.62
C ALA A 372 25.37 -7.84 17.79
N ARG A 373 24.14 -7.32 17.75
CA ARG A 373 23.53 -6.50 18.82
C ARG A 373 22.13 -7.02 19.12
N ALA A 374 21.74 -7.02 20.38
CA ALA A 374 20.34 -7.19 20.76
C ALA A 374 19.67 -5.80 20.77
N VAL A 375 18.58 -5.65 20.01
CA VAL A 375 17.82 -4.39 19.90
C VAL A 375 16.33 -4.71 20.03
N GLY A 376 15.75 -4.37 21.18
CA GLY A 376 14.40 -4.83 21.52
C GLY A 376 14.36 -6.36 21.60
N GLU A 377 13.44 -6.96 20.86
CA GLU A 377 13.29 -8.42 20.75
C GLU A 377 14.13 -9.02 19.61
N HIS A 378 14.80 -8.19 18.81
CA HIS A 378 15.54 -8.64 17.63
C HIS A 378 17.02 -8.81 17.91
N LEU A 379 17.63 -9.78 17.21
CA LEU A 379 19.06 -9.82 17.00
C LEU A 379 19.39 -9.06 15.72
N VAL A 380 20.41 -8.20 15.75
CA VAL A 380 20.85 -7.41 14.61
C VAL A 380 22.30 -7.76 14.30
N LEU A 381 22.56 -8.29 13.11
CA LEU A 381 23.90 -8.63 12.65
C LEU A 381 24.34 -7.60 11.61
N GLY A 382 25.28 -6.72 11.96
CA GLY A 382 25.69 -5.60 11.11
C GLY A 382 24.74 -4.39 11.20
N GLU A 383 24.70 -3.57 10.16
CA GLU A 383 23.83 -2.39 10.07
C GLU A 383 22.73 -2.63 9.02
N PRO A 384 21.44 -2.74 9.41
CA PRO A 384 20.34 -2.98 8.47
C PRO A 384 20.33 -1.98 7.30
N GLY A 385 20.12 -2.49 6.10
CA GLY A 385 20.16 -1.67 4.87
C GLY A 385 21.57 -1.33 4.36
N GLN A 386 22.63 -1.71 5.07
CA GLN A 386 24.02 -1.59 4.61
C GLN A 386 24.64 -2.96 4.36
N ALA A 387 25.12 -3.19 3.14
CA ALA A 387 25.71 -4.46 2.71
C ALA A 387 24.80 -5.67 3.00
N ARG A 388 25.17 -6.51 3.98
CA ARG A 388 24.39 -7.67 4.43
C ARG A 388 23.89 -7.52 5.87
N GLY A 389 23.86 -6.31 6.41
CA GLY A 389 23.31 -6.10 7.74
C GLY A 389 21.83 -6.41 7.76
N SER A 390 21.36 -7.12 8.80
CA SER A 390 19.97 -7.57 8.88
C SER A 390 19.47 -7.71 10.32
N ARG A 391 18.15 -7.58 10.50
CA ARG A 391 17.43 -7.91 11.74
C ARG A 391 16.92 -9.36 11.69
N PHE A 392 16.84 -9.98 12.86
CA PHE A 392 16.39 -11.35 13.02
C PHE A 392 15.40 -11.46 14.19
N ALA A 393 14.26 -12.13 13.96
CA ALA A 393 13.26 -12.43 14.99
C ALA A 393 13.51 -13.82 15.60
N PRO A 394 13.38 -13.99 16.93
CA PRO A 394 13.55 -15.29 17.57
C PRO A 394 12.42 -16.24 17.16
N VAL A 395 12.77 -17.46 16.80
CA VAL A 395 11.81 -18.54 16.48
C VAL A 395 11.98 -19.76 17.39
N GLY A 396 13.03 -19.77 18.21
CA GLY A 396 13.32 -20.80 19.20
C GLY A 396 14.55 -20.44 20.03
N ASP A 397 14.96 -21.37 20.90
CA ASP A 397 16.21 -21.22 21.64
C ASP A 397 17.40 -21.27 20.68
N ASP A 398 18.27 -20.25 20.73
CA ASP A 398 19.42 -20.10 19.83
C ASP A 398 19.04 -20.09 18.33
N GLU A 399 17.78 -19.82 17.98
CA GLU A 399 17.28 -19.83 16.60
C GLU A 399 16.48 -18.57 16.28
N TRP A 400 16.80 -17.96 15.13
CA TRP A 400 16.16 -16.77 14.61
C TRP A 400 15.90 -16.90 13.10
N VAL A 401 15.01 -16.05 12.57
CA VAL A 401 14.76 -15.89 11.13
C VAL A 401 15.04 -14.46 10.71
N GLY A 402 15.70 -14.26 9.57
CA GLY A 402 16.01 -12.92 9.07
C GLY A 402 14.76 -12.19 8.56
N LEU A 403 14.71 -10.89 8.79
CA LEU A 403 13.53 -10.05 8.52
C LEU A 403 13.72 -9.09 7.34
N ASP A 404 14.96 -8.84 6.93
CA ASP A 404 15.24 -7.84 5.90
C ASP A 404 16.55 -8.05 5.13
N GLY A 405 16.63 -7.37 3.99
CA GLY A 405 17.82 -7.32 3.15
C GLY A 405 18.15 -8.66 2.52
N TYR A 406 19.43 -9.04 2.59
CA TYR A 406 19.92 -10.26 1.95
C TYR A 406 19.51 -11.53 2.71
N TYR A 407 19.18 -11.43 4.00
CA TYR A 407 18.88 -12.58 4.85
C TYR A 407 17.38 -12.72 5.16
N THR A 408 16.49 -11.99 4.48
CA THR A 408 15.04 -12.13 4.67
C THR A 408 14.61 -13.60 4.49
N GLY A 409 13.95 -14.17 5.49
CA GLY A 409 13.51 -15.57 5.51
C GLY A 409 14.61 -16.60 5.78
N GLU A 410 15.88 -16.19 5.85
CA GLU A 410 16.99 -17.12 6.10
C GLU A 410 17.09 -17.47 7.60
N PRO A 411 17.30 -18.76 7.95
CA PRO A 411 17.48 -19.17 9.32
C PRO A 411 18.87 -18.77 9.84
N LEU A 412 18.91 -18.27 11.07
CA LEU A 412 20.11 -17.99 11.85
C LEU A 412 20.09 -18.87 13.09
N ARG A 413 21.19 -19.57 13.36
CA ARG A 413 21.33 -20.41 14.54
C ARG A 413 22.64 -20.15 15.27
N LEU A 414 22.60 -20.05 16.59
CA LEU A 414 23.82 -20.12 17.39
C LEU A 414 24.18 -21.58 17.63
N VAL A 415 25.33 -22.01 17.10
CA VAL A 415 25.88 -23.33 17.35
C VAL A 415 26.78 -23.26 18.58
N ARG A 416 26.51 -24.13 19.56
CA ARG A 416 27.29 -24.23 20.80
C ARG A 416 28.22 -25.43 20.78
N ARG A 417 29.35 -25.30 21.49
CA ARG A 417 30.27 -26.40 21.79
C ARG A 417 29.67 -27.32 22.84
N SER A 418 30.28 -28.48 23.05
CA SER A 418 29.85 -29.46 24.06
C SER A 418 29.87 -28.96 25.50
N ASP A 419 30.63 -27.90 25.79
CA ASP A 419 30.69 -27.23 27.10
C ASP A 419 29.65 -26.11 27.26
N GLY A 420 28.78 -25.91 26.26
CA GLY A 420 27.75 -24.88 26.24
C GLY A 420 28.21 -23.51 25.71
N THR A 421 29.50 -23.32 25.42
CA THR A 421 30.02 -22.04 24.92
C THR A 421 29.68 -21.80 23.45
N PRO A 422 29.48 -20.54 23.01
CA PRO A 422 29.28 -20.18 21.61
C PRO A 422 30.42 -20.64 20.69
N SER A 423 30.13 -21.48 19.70
CA SER A 423 31.09 -21.85 18.64
C SER A 423 31.03 -20.83 17.50
N HIS A 424 29.90 -20.76 16.81
CA HIS A 424 29.70 -19.89 15.65
C HIS A 424 28.21 -19.62 15.43
N LEU A 425 27.91 -18.53 14.73
CA LEU A 425 26.58 -18.35 14.13
C LEU A 425 26.56 -19.03 12.77
N ASP A 426 25.54 -19.85 12.55
CA ASP A 426 25.18 -20.47 11.29
C ASP A 426 24.07 -19.66 10.64
N LEU A 427 24.35 -19.04 9.51
CA LEU A 427 23.39 -18.23 8.76
C LEU A 427 23.46 -18.64 7.30
N ALA A 428 22.51 -19.43 6.83
CA ALA A 428 22.56 -20.06 5.51
C ALA A 428 23.89 -20.81 5.27
N SER A 429 24.76 -20.33 4.37
CA SER A 429 26.10 -20.90 4.14
C SER A 429 27.22 -20.16 4.87
N PHE A 430 26.90 -19.16 5.68
CA PHE A 430 27.86 -18.28 6.36
C PHE A 430 28.11 -18.78 7.78
N ARG A 431 29.38 -19.05 8.08
CA ARG A 431 29.85 -19.35 9.43
C ARG A 431 30.50 -18.11 10.01
N PHE A 432 29.91 -17.56 11.06
CA PHE A 432 30.46 -16.42 11.77
C PHE A 432 31.10 -16.88 13.08
N THR A 433 32.40 -16.70 13.21
CA THR A 433 33.20 -17.16 14.36
C THR A 433 33.66 -15.99 15.24
N ARG A 434 33.99 -16.24 16.51
CA ARG A 434 34.43 -15.18 17.43
C ARG A 434 35.79 -14.60 17.05
N THR A 435 36.66 -15.39 16.45
CA THR A 435 37.94 -14.98 15.85
C THR A 435 37.93 -15.31 14.35
N PRO A 436 38.70 -14.60 13.50
CA PRO A 436 38.73 -14.90 12.08
C PRO A 436 39.36 -16.27 11.83
N TYR A 437 38.63 -17.14 11.10
CA TYR A 437 39.00 -18.54 10.86
C TYR A 437 39.31 -19.31 12.16
N ASP A 438 38.39 -19.29 13.12
CA ASP A 438 38.52 -20.02 14.38
C ASP A 438 38.69 -21.53 14.13
N ALA A 439 39.86 -22.08 14.48
CA ALA A 439 40.20 -23.49 14.25
C ALA A 439 39.37 -24.45 15.13
N ASP A 440 38.81 -23.95 16.24
CA ASP A 440 37.94 -24.71 17.14
C ASP A 440 36.46 -24.56 16.78
N ALA A 441 36.15 -23.94 15.63
CA ALA A 441 34.82 -23.88 15.04
C ALA A 441 34.76 -24.71 13.75
N ASP A 442 33.54 -25.07 13.34
CA ASP A 442 33.32 -25.71 12.04
C ASP A 442 33.52 -24.66 10.93
N VAL A 443 34.73 -24.64 10.36
CA VAL A 443 35.11 -23.80 9.22
C VAL A 443 35.13 -24.66 7.95
N PRO A 444 34.10 -24.55 7.09
CA PRO A 444 34.03 -25.32 5.86
C PRO A 444 35.25 -25.11 4.97
N GLY A 445 35.86 -26.21 4.53
CA GLY A 445 37.09 -26.20 3.74
C GLY A 445 38.37 -26.12 4.57
N GLY A 446 38.27 -25.98 5.90
CA GLY A 446 39.40 -25.91 6.82
C GLY A 446 40.20 -24.61 6.70
N VAL A 447 41.36 -24.61 7.35
CA VAL A 447 42.37 -23.54 7.30
C VAL A 447 43.71 -24.13 6.87
N ASP A 448 44.61 -23.31 6.32
CA ASP A 448 45.96 -23.77 5.99
C ASP A 448 46.70 -24.20 7.27
N ASP A 449 47.35 -25.37 7.24
CA ASP A 449 48.07 -25.94 8.39
C ASP A 449 49.19 -25.02 8.92
N ALA A 450 49.73 -24.13 8.09
CA ALA A 450 50.74 -23.16 8.50
C ALA A 450 50.15 -21.87 9.11
N GLY A 451 48.84 -21.68 9.07
CA GLY A 451 48.15 -20.51 9.63
C GLY A 451 48.46 -19.17 8.97
N TRP A 452 48.23 -18.08 9.71
CA TRP A 452 48.52 -16.70 9.29
C TRP A 452 50.03 -16.46 9.14
N ARG A 453 50.47 -15.72 8.10
CA ARG A 453 51.89 -15.44 7.81
C ARG A 453 52.19 -13.96 7.66
#